data_AF-A0A662K5Y5-F1
#
_entry.id   AF-A0A662K5Y5-F1
#
_cell.length_a   1.000
_cell.length_b   1.000
_cell.length_c   1.000
_cell.angle_alpha   90.00
_cell.angle_beta   90.00
_cell.angle_gamma   90.00
#
_symmetry.space_group_name_H-M   'P 1'
#
loop_
_entity.id
_entity.type
_entity.pdbx_description
1 polymer ?
#
loop_
_entity_poly.entity_id
_entity_poly.type
_entity_poly.pdbx_seq_one_letter_code
_entity_poly.pdbx_strand_id
1 'polypeptide(L)'
;VVEKKGVKLGFSFILNPKLLLFLLRLPTFFIRFGVRLMRIESDAKSSMLQSILRGKPTEIEFLNGEIDKLARNMGLKAPINRELVQIVKEMERKKEHRFMPPLELAVALGIN
;
A
#
# COMPACT_ATOMS: atom_id res chain seq x y z
N VAL A 1 -5.82 -9.30 9.40
CA VAL A 1 -6.89 -8.30 9.64
C VAL A 1 -8.08 -8.56 8.71
N VAL A 2 -7.87 -8.56 7.38
CA VAL A 2 -8.94 -8.77 6.38
C VAL A 2 -9.64 -10.14 6.51
N GLU A 3 -8.89 -11.26 6.58
CA GLU A 3 -9.49 -12.61 6.73
C GLU A 3 -10.29 -12.79 8.02
N LYS A 4 -9.79 -12.25 9.15
CA LYS A 4 -10.43 -12.40 10.47
C LYS A 4 -11.75 -11.64 10.61
N LYS A 5 -12.07 -10.70 9.70
CA LYS A 5 -13.27 -9.87 9.75
C LYS A 5 -14.34 -10.25 8.71
N GLY A 6 -14.14 -11.35 7.97
CA GLY A 6 -15.14 -11.85 7.02
C GLY A 6 -15.39 -10.93 5.81
N VAL A 7 -14.51 -9.96 5.55
CA VAL A 7 -14.65 -9.03 4.42
C VAL A 7 -14.44 -9.81 3.12
N LYS A 8 -15.49 -9.89 2.29
CA LYS A 8 -15.40 -10.41 0.92
C LYS A 8 -14.75 -9.35 0.03
N LEU A 9 -13.52 -9.62 -0.41
CA LEU A 9 -12.79 -8.77 -1.35
C LEU A 9 -13.54 -8.75 -2.69
N GLY A 10 -14.22 -7.66 -3.00
CA GLY A 10 -14.77 -7.40 -4.32
C GLY A 10 -13.79 -6.56 -5.14
N PHE A 11 -13.08 -7.16 -6.09
CA PHE A 11 -12.29 -6.43 -7.07
C PHE A 11 -12.38 -7.10 -8.44
N SER A 12 -13.00 -6.39 -9.38
CA SER A 12 -13.10 -6.78 -10.78
C SER A 12 -11.81 -6.41 -11.51
N PHE A 13 -10.83 -7.33 -11.49
CA PHE A 13 -9.98 -7.74 -12.61
C PHE A 13 -8.91 -8.66 -12.03
N ILE A 14 -9.13 -9.97 -12.16
CA ILE A 14 -8.19 -11.07 -11.95
C ILE A 14 -7.72 -11.29 -10.49
N LEU A 15 -8.29 -12.33 -9.89
CA LEU A 15 -7.66 -13.44 -9.15
C LEU A 15 -8.53 -13.83 -7.95
N ASN A 16 -8.84 -15.12 -7.86
CA ASN A 16 -9.47 -15.74 -6.71
C ASN A 16 -8.80 -15.21 -5.41
N PRO A 17 -9.56 -14.63 -4.46
CA PRO A 17 -8.99 -14.06 -3.24
C PRO A 17 -8.10 -15.04 -2.48
N LYS A 18 -8.42 -16.34 -2.50
CA LYS A 18 -7.60 -17.38 -1.89
C LYS A 18 -6.24 -17.53 -2.59
N LEU A 19 -6.22 -17.41 -3.91
CA LEU A 19 -4.98 -17.47 -4.69
C LEU A 19 -4.11 -16.24 -4.43
N LEU A 20 -4.71 -15.05 -4.34
CA LEU A 20 -3.99 -13.84 -3.96
C LEU A 20 -3.38 -13.97 -2.55
N LEU A 21 -4.17 -14.44 -1.58
CA LEU A 21 -3.70 -14.67 -0.21
C LEU A 21 -2.60 -15.75 -0.16
N PHE A 22 -2.72 -16.79 -0.97
CA PHE A 22 -1.68 -17.81 -1.12
C PHE A 22 -0.39 -17.21 -1.69
N LEU A 23 -0.48 -16.41 -2.77
CA LEU A 23 0.67 -15.73 -3.36
C LEU A 23 1.35 -14.81 -2.33
N LEU A 24 0.59 -14.01 -1.58
CA LEU A 24 1.11 -13.13 -0.54
C LEU A 24 1.78 -13.86 0.63
N ARG A 25 1.52 -15.16 0.80
CA ARG A 25 2.17 -16.02 1.81
C ARG A 25 3.46 -16.68 1.30
N LEU A 26 3.78 -16.57 0.01
CA LEU A 26 5.03 -17.12 -0.52
C LEU A 26 6.25 -16.34 0.01
N PRO A 27 7.41 -17.00 0.15
CA PRO A 27 8.65 -16.32 0.52
C PRO A 27 8.96 -15.13 -0.39
N THR A 28 9.51 -14.05 0.17
CA THR A 28 9.76 -12.77 -0.51
C THR A 28 10.52 -12.91 -1.84
N PHE A 29 11.39 -13.92 -1.97
CA PHE A 29 12.10 -14.21 -3.22
C PHE A 29 11.16 -14.51 -4.39
N PHE A 30 10.09 -15.29 -4.18
CA PHE A 30 9.12 -15.61 -5.23
C PHE A 30 8.33 -14.37 -5.69
N ILE A 31 7.93 -13.51 -4.74
CA ILE A 31 7.28 -12.24 -5.06
C ILE A 31 8.21 -11.33 -5.86
N ARG A 32 9.46 -11.16 -5.42
CA ARG A 32 10.47 -10.36 -6.12
C ARG A 32 10.73 -10.87 -7.53
N PHE A 33 10.79 -12.19 -7.70
CA PHE A 33 10.93 -12.81 -9.00
C PHE A 33 9.72 -12.53 -9.90
N GLY A 34 8.50 -12.69 -9.37
CA GLY A 34 7.27 -12.38 -10.10
C GLY A 34 7.18 -10.93 -10.57
N VAL A 35 7.53 -9.96 -9.70
CA VAL A 35 7.57 -8.53 -10.07
C VAL A 35 8.62 -8.27 -11.16
N ARG A 36 9.76 -8.96 -11.16
CA ARG A 36 10.78 -8.82 -12.20
C ARG A 36 10.33 -9.36 -13.57
N LEU A 37 9.39 -10.30 -13.58
CA LEU A 37 8.77 -10.82 -14.80
C LEU A 37 7.64 -9.91 -15.31
N MET A 38 7.01 -9.14 -14.42
CA MET A 38 6.05 -8.12 -14.84
C MET A 38 6.80 -7.01 -15.58
N ARG A 39 6.42 -6.79 -16.85
CA ARG A 39 6.92 -5.69 -17.69
C ARG A 39 6.35 -4.36 -17.21
N ILE A 40 6.76 -3.93 -16.02
CA ILE A 40 6.45 -2.60 -15.51
C ILE A 40 7.40 -1.64 -16.22
N GLU A 41 6.84 -0.72 -17.01
CA GLU A 41 7.63 0.33 -17.64
C GLU A 41 8.32 1.17 -16.57
N SER A 42 9.57 1.56 -16.82
CA SER A 42 10.40 2.28 -15.84
C SER A 42 9.82 3.63 -15.40
N ASP A 43 8.92 4.21 -16.20
CA ASP A 43 8.22 5.47 -15.96
C ASP A 43 6.77 5.29 -15.50
N ALA A 44 6.31 4.04 -15.32
CA ALA A 44 4.96 3.75 -14.86
C ALA A 44 4.73 4.31 -13.44
N LYS A 45 3.92 5.37 -13.35
CA LYS A 45 3.54 6.00 -12.08
C LYS A 45 2.30 5.33 -11.50
N SER A 46 2.32 5.04 -10.19
CA SER A 46 1.12 4.56 -9.49
C SER A 46 -0.03 5.57 -9.59
N SER A 47 -1.28 5.10 -9.54
CA SER A 47 -2.47 5.96 -9.57
C SER A 47 -2.46 7.02 -8.47
N MET A 48 -1.96 6.67 -7.28
CA MET A 48 -1.78 7.62 -6.18
C MET A 48 -0.74 8.68 -6.50
N LEU A 49 0.42 8.31 -7.06
CA LEU A 49 1.43 9.29 -7.45
C LEU A 49 0.89 10.23 -8.53
N GLN A 50 0.13 9.71 -9.50
CA GLN A 50 -0.55 10.54 -10.50
C GLN A 50 -1.57 11.51 -9.86
N SER A 51 -2.29 11.07 -8.82
CA SER A 51 -3.24 11.92 -8.11
C SER A 51 -2.54 13.06 -7.37
N ILE A 52 -1.45 12.76 -6.66
CA ILE A 52 -0.58 13.75 -6.00
C ILE A 52 -0.08 14.78 -7.01
N LEU A 53 0.49 14.33 -8.14
CA LEU A 53 1.01 15.22 -9.19
C LEU A 53 -0.08 16.10 -9.85
N ARG A 54 -1.34 15.68 -9.77
CA ARG A 54 -2.51 16.44 -10.27
C ARG A 54 -3.16 17.30 -9.18
N GLY A 55 -2.63 17.34 -7.97
CA GLY A 55 -3.22 18.04 -6.82
C GLY A 55 -4.59 17.47 -6.41
N LYS A 56 -4.84 16.19 -6.70
CA LYS A 56 -6.10 15.50 -6.35
C LYS A 56 -5.91 14.67 -5.09
N PRO A 57 -6.97 14.51 -4.27
CA PRO A 57 -6.98 13.57 -3.16
C PRO A 57 -6.66 12.15 -3.65
N THR A 58 -5.87 11.40 -2.87
CA THR A 58 -5.56 9.99 -3.13
C THR A 58 -6.54 9.07 -2.43
N GLU A 59 -6.52 7.79 -2.81
CA GLU A 59 -7.32 6.72 -2.21
C GLU A 59 -6.71 6.18 -0.89
N ILE A 60 -5.67 6.81 -0.34
CA ILE A 60 -4.87 6.27 0.78
C ILE A 60 -5.70 5.93 2.03
N GLU A 61 -6.75 6.71 2.31
CA GLU A 61 -7.66 6.45 3.45
C GLU A 61 -8.50 5.20 3.24
N PHE A 62 -8.94 4.94 2.01
CA PHE A 62 -9.75 3.78 1.66
C PHE A 62 -8.92 2.50 1.50
N LEU A 63 -7.60 2.64 1.32
CA LEU A 63 -6.66 1.53 1.24
C LEU A 63 -5.99 1.28 2.60
N ASN A 64 -4.90 1.98 2.90
CA ASN A 64 -4.13 1.78 4.13
C ASN A 64 -4.89 2.26 5.37
N GLY A 65 -5.66 3.35 5.25
CA GLY A 65 -6.50 3.85 6.34
C GLY A 65 -7.54 2.85 6.79
N GLU A 66 -8.19 2.15 5.86
CA GLU A 66 -9.18 1.13 6.19
C GLU A 66 -8.52 -0.09 6.84
N ILE A 67 -7.29 -0.46 6.46
CA ILE A 67 -6.53 -1.50 7.17
C ILE A 67 -6.25 -1.11 8.62
N ASP A 68 -5.83 0.13 8.89
CA ASP A 68 -5.60 0.61 10.27
C ASP A 68 -6.89 0.67 11.09
N LYS A 69 -7.99 1.14 10.49
CA LYS A 69 -9.32 1.14 11.13
C LYS A 69 -9.81 -0.27 11.43
N LEU A 70 -9.64 -1.22 10.50
CA LEU A 70 -9.99 -2.61 10.71
C LEU A 70 -9.15 -3.22 11.85
N ALA A 71 -7.84 -2.93 11.89
CA ALA A 71 -6.96 -3.41 12.96
C ALA A 71 -7.40 -2.88 14.33
N ARG A 72 -7.65 -1.56 14.45
CA ARG A 72 -8.13 -0.92 15.69
C ARG A 72 -9.42 -1.55 16.20
N ASN A 73 -10.39 -1.76 15.32
CA ASN A 73 -11.67 -2.41 15.66
C ASN A 73 -11.52 -3.84 16.18
N MET A 74 -10.38 -4.48 15.94
CA MET A 74 -10.07 -5.84 16.39
C MET A 74 -9.10 -5.88 17.57
N GLY A 75 -8.78 -4.72 18.17
CA GLY A 75 -7.74 -4.62 19.21
C GLY A 75 -6.32 -4.89 18.70
N LEU A 76 -6.10 -4.82 17.38
CA LEU A 76 -4.80 -5.01 16.73
C LEU A 76 -4.19 -3.66 16.33
N LYS A 77 -2.89 -3.67 16.02
CA LYS A 77 -2.15 -2.49 15.51
C LYS A 77 -1.71 -2.73 14.07
N ALA A 78 -1.77 -1.68 13.25
CA ALA A 78 -1.23 -1.66 11.89
C ALA A 78 -0.33 -0.41 11.69
N PRO A 79 0.79 -0.30 12.43
CA PRO A 79 1.58 0.94 12.54
C PRO A 79 2.08 1.43 11.18
N ILE A 80 2.57 0.53 10.32
CA ILE A 80 3.05 0.88 8.97
C ILE A 80 1.93 1.49 8.12
N ASN A 81 0.71 0.95 8.18
CA ASN A 81 -0.41 1.49 7.42
C ASN A 81 -0.80 2.89 7.92
N ARG A 82 -0.78 3.10 9.23
CA ARG A 82 -1.03 4.41 9.83
C ARG A 82 0.01 5.43 9.38
N GLU A 83 1.28 5.06 9.43
CA GLU A 83 2.37 5.96 9.07
C GLU A 83 2.33 6.32 7.59
N LEU A 84 2.06 5.34 6.71
CA LEU A 84 1.87 5.59 5.28
C LEU A 84 0.72 6.57 5.00
N VAL A 85 -0.40 6.46 5.72
CA VAL A 85 -1.50 7.41 5.61
C VAL A 85 -1.03 8.82 5.97
N GLN A 86 -0.28 8.98 7.06
CA GLN A 86 0.24 10.29 7.49
C GLN A 86 1.19 10.89 6.45
N ILE A 87 2.17 10.11 5.98
CA ILE A 87 3.16 10.54 4.98
C ILE A 87 2.47 10.99 3.70
N VAL A 88 1.55 10.18 3.16
CA VAL A 88 0.86 10.52 1.90
C VAL A 88 -0.06 11.73 2.09
N LYS A 89 -0.77 11.84 3.22
CA LYS A 89 -1.59 13.02 3.50
C LYS A 89 -0.76 14.28 3.63
N GLU A 90 0.46 14.19 4.13
CA GLU A 90 1.39 15.32 4.11
C GLU A 90 1.84 15.65 2.68
N MET A 91 2.11 14.65 1.85
CA MET A 91 2.42 14.86 0.44
C MET A 91 1.27 15.54 -0.30
N GLU A 92 0.00 15.16 -0.07
CA GLU A 92 -1.17 15.82 -0.68
C GLU A 92 -1.25 17.33 -0.40
N ARG A 93 -0.69 17.80 0.73
CA ARG A 93 -0.72 19.22 1.13
C ARG A 93 0.45 20.04 0.57
N LYS A 94 1.56 19.41 0.22
CA LYS A 94 2.76 20.09 -0.28
C LYS A 94 2.59 20.39 -1.78
N LYS A 95 3.12 21.53 -2.23
CA LYS A 95 3.17 21.86 -3.68
C LYS A 95 4.34 21.20 -4.39
N GLU A 96 5.41 20.93 -3.65
CA GLU A 96 6.63 20.28 -4.15
C GLU A 96 6.82 18.95 -3.43
N HIS A 97 7.14 17.92 -4.20
CA HIS A 97 7.34 16.57 -3.69
C HIS A 97 8.76 16.12 -3.97
N ARG A 98 9.48 15.77 -2.92
CA ARG A 98 10.79 15.14 -3.01
C ARG A 98 10.61 13.63 -3.03
N PHE A 99 11.37 12.95 -3.88
CA PHE A 99 11.48 11.50 -3.82
C PHE A 99 12.18 11.08 -2.52
N MET A 100 11.54 10.22 -1.73
CA MET A 100 12.12 9.63 -0.53
C MET A 100 12.84 8.32 -0.91
N PRO A 101 14.17 8.23 -0.74
CA PRO A 101 14.90 6.99 -0.98
C PRO A 101 14.38 5.84 -0.10
N PRO A 102 14.51 4.58 -0.53
CA PRO A 102 14.00 3.43 0.22
C PRO A 102 14.49 3.33 1.66
N LEU A 103 15.75 3.70 1.93
CA LEU A 103 16.32 3.70 3.28
C LEU A 103 15.70 4.79 4.16
N GLU A 104 15.52 6.00 3.61
CA GLU A 104 14.87 7.12 4.31
C GLU A 104 13.41 6.76 4.64
N LEU A 105 12.72 6.10 3.71
CA LEU A 105 11.36 5.60 3.92
C LEU A 105 11.30 4.49 4.98
N ALA A 106 12.24 3.54 4.96
CA ALA A 106 12.28 2.48 5.97
C ALA A 106 12.43 3.06 7.38
N VAL A 107 13.33 4.03 7.54
CA VAL A 107 13.52 4.76 8.80
C VAL A 107 12.25 5.50 9.21
N ALA A 108 11.62 6.24 8.29
CA ALA A 108 10.37 6.95 8.57
C ALA A 108 9.24 6.01 8.99
N LEU A 109 9.21 4.78 8.46
CA LEU A 109 8.24 3.75 8.81
C LEU A 109 8.62 2.94 10.06
N GLY A 110 9.78 3.20 10.68
CA GLY A 110 10.28 2.43 11.83
C GLY A 110 10.60 0.97 11.50
N ILE A 111 10.97 0.69 10.25
CA ILE A 111 11.38 -0.63 9.78
C ILE A 111 12.92 -0.70 9.86
N ASN A 112 13.43 -1.52 10.78
CA ASN A 112 14.86 -1.83 10.90
C ASN A 112 15.26 -3.00 10.01
#